data_AF-A0A3G2G3R9-F1
#
_entry.id   AF-A0A3G2G3R9-F1
#
_cell.length_a   1.000
_cell.length_b   1.000
_cell.length_c   1.000
_cell.angle_alpha   90.00
_cell.angle_beta   90.00
_cell.angle_gamma   90.00
#
_symmetry.space_group_name_H-M   'P 1'
#
loop_
_entity.id
_entity.type
_entity.pdbx_description
1 polymer ?
#
loop_
_entity_poly.entity_id
_entity_poly.type
_entity_poly.pdbx_seq_one_letter_code
_entity_poly.pdbx_strand_id
1 'polypeptide(L)'
;MKDYWSVIDEKEINQNLPASAKDLLELVLVKQFEGLRKNKELQKIMLWQLSENRPILTRLYEQREEVGQGLQANMTELNFCDKSEYYRATVALVLAGIYHLNLCTVTKRSTFFGFDLNSEDDRKKIEKAIIDISSFAHQIR
;
A
#
# COMPACT_ATOMS: atom_id res chain seq x y z
N MET A 1 -18.64 -10.15 -7.19
CA MET A 1 -18.16 -8.78 -6.95
C MET A 1 -16.69 -8.77 -7.29
N LYS A 2 -16.20 -7.78 -8.04
CA LYS A 2 -14.79 -7.72 -8.45
C LYS A 2 -13.92 -7.48 -7.22
N ASP A 3 -12.87 -8.28 -7.04
CA ASP A 3 -11.88 -8.04 -5.99
C ASP A 3 -10.93 -6.94 -6.47
N TYR A 4 -10.93 -5.82 -5.76
CA TYR A 4 -10.05 -4.67 -6.05
C TYR A 4 -8.81 -4.66 -5.16
N TRP A 5 -8.78 -5.49 -4.11
CA TRP A 5 -7.86 -5.40 -3.00
C TRP A 5 -6.86 -6.56 -2.98
N SER A 6 -7.11 -7.63 -3.73
CA SER A 6 -6.14 -8.67 -4.10
C SER A 6 -5.07 -8.10 -5.05
N VAL A 7 -4.22 -7.21 -4.55
CA VAL A 7 -3.06 -6.69 -5.30
C VAL A 7 -1.94 -7.72 -5.36
N ILE A 8 -2.04 -8.76 -4.53
CA ILE A 8 -1.13 -9.88 -4.51
C ILE A 8 -1.88 -11.09 -5.02
N ASP A 9 -1.53 -11.54 -6.22
CA ASP A 9 -1.93 -12.86 -6.68
C ASP A 9 -1.24 -13.86 -5.72
N GLU A 10 -2.00 -14.64 -4.96
CA GLU A 10 -1.43 -15.65 -4.05
C GLU A 10 -0.44 -16.57 -4.79
N LYS A 11 -0.61 -16.72 -6.11
CA LYS A 11 0.33 -17.44 -6.99
C LYS A 11 1.70 -16.77 -7.12
N GLU A 12 1.82 -15.44 -7.06
CA GLU A 12 3.10 -14.72 -7.08
C GLU A 12 3.85 -14.86 -5.74
N ILE A 13 3.14 -14.87 -4.59
CA ILE A 13 3.75 -15.11 -3.27
C ILE A 13 4.33 -16.53 -3.19
N ASN A 14 3.63 -17.50 -3.76
CA ASN A 14 3.99 -18.92 -3.65
C ASN A 14 5.21 -19.34 -4.50
N GLN A 15 5.59 -18.57 -5.53
CA GLN A 15 6.72 -18.94 -6.40
C GLN A 15 8.07 -18.37 -5.92
N ASN A 16 8.05 -17.34 -5.08
CA ASN A 16 9.22 -16.77 -4.42
C ASN A 16 8.81 -16.26 -3.04
N LEU A 17 8.62 -17.17 -2.07
CA LEU A 17 8.30 -16.75 -0.71
C LEU A 17 9.43 -15.80 -0.23
N PRO A 18 9.10 -14.55 0.13
CA PRO A 18 10.10 -13.63 0.63
C PRO A 18 10.78 -14.23 1.85
N ALA A 19 12.10 -14.06 1.95
CA ALA A 19 12.93 -14.71 2.97
C ALA A 19 12.56 -14.27 4.40
N SER A 20 11.85 -13.14 4.54
CA SER A 20 11.34 -12.64 5.81
C SER A 20 9.98 -11.92 5.65
N ALA A 21 9.25 -11.79 6.76
CA ALA A 21 8.02 -10.98 6.85
C ALA A 21 8.25 -9.51 6.44
N LYS A 22 9.46 -9.00 6.70
CA LYS A 22 9.89 -7.67 6.28
C LYS A 22 9.93 -7.56 4.76
N ASP A 23 10.61 -8.50 4.10
CA ASP A 23 10.74 -8.51 2.64
C ASP A 23 9.37 -8.67 1.97
N LEU A 24 8.47 -9.45 2.59
CA LEU A 24 7.08 -9.56 2.16
C LEU A 24 6.37 -8.20 2.25
N LEU A 25 6.46 -7.49 3.37
CA LEU A 25 5.78 -6.20 3.49
C LEU A 25 6.34 -5.16 2.51
N GLU A 26 7.66 -5.08 2.34
CA GLU A 26 8.28 -4.17 1.37
C GLU A 26 7.78 -4.46 -0.04
N LEU A 27 7.73 -5.74 -0.43
CA LEU A 27 7.16 -6.17 -1.71
C LEU A 27 5.68 -5.76 -1.84
N VAL A 28 4.87 -5.97 -0.80
CA VAL A 28 3.45 -5.59 -0.80
C VAL A 28 3.27 -4.08 -0.98
N LEU A 29 4.03 -3.27 -0.26
CA LEU A 29 3.93 -1.80 -0.33
C LEU A 29 4.31 -1.27 -1.73
N VAL A 30 5.39 -1.80 -2.31
CA VAL A 30 5.80 -1.45 -3.68
C VAL A 30 4.76 -1.91 -4.71
N LYS A 31 4.26 -3.15 -4.59
CA LYS A 31 3.20 -3.68 -5.46
C LYS A 31 1.91 -2.86 -5.35
N GLN A 32 1.56 -2.39 -4.15
CA GLN A 32 0.43 -1.48 -3.94
C GLN A 32 0.64 -0.13 -4.63
N PHE A 33 1.84 0.44 -4.51
CA PHE A 33 2.17 1.71 -5.16
C PHE A 33 2.03 1.63 -6.68
N GLU A 34 2.55 0.57 -7.30
CA GLU A 34 2.52 0.35 -8.76
C GLU A 34 1.19 -0.18 -9.28
N GLY A 35 0.54 -1.09 -8.55
CA GLY A 35 -0.77 -1.62 -8.90
C GLY A 35 -1.83 -0.52 -8.93
N LEU A 36 -1.81 0.36 -7.92
CA LEU A 36 -2.77 1.45 -7.85
C LEU A 36 -2.60 2.46 -8.99
N ARG A 37 -1.37 2.72 -9.48
CA ARG A 37 -1.13 3.59 -10.65
C ARG A 37 -1.92 3.15 -11.88
N LYS A 38 -1.96 1.84 -12.12
CA LYS A 38 -2.57 1.22 -13.30
C LYS A 38 -4.09 1.05 -13.16
N ASN A 39 -4.59 0.98 -11.93
CA ASN A 39 -6.00 0.74 -11.66
C ASN A 39 -6.81 2.04 -11.51
N LYS A 40 -7.19 2.64 -12.64
CA LYS A 40 -7.98 3.89 -12.68
C LYS A 40 -9.37 3.77 -12.04
N GLU A 41 -9.95 2.57 -12.06
CA GLU A 41 -11.21 2.29 -11.40
C GLU A 41 -11.06 2.38 -9.88
N LEU A 42 -10.02 1.73 -9.34
CA LEU A 42 -9.71 1.77 -7.92
C LEU A 42 -9.35 3.16 -7.41
N GLN A 43 -8.61 3.95 -8.20
CA GLN A 43 -8.33 5.35 -7.88
C GLN A 43 -9.63 6.17 -7.71
N LYS A 44 -10.64 5.95 -8.56
CA LYS A 44 -11.95 6.63 -8.44
C LYS A 44 -12.73 6.16 -7.22
N ILE A 45 -12.75 4.84 -6.95
CA ILE A 45 -13.39 4.28 -5.76
C ILE A 45 -12.80 4.91 -4.50
N MET A 46 -11.48 4.98 -4.40
CA MET A 46 -10.80 5.60 -3.26
C MET A 46 -11.11 7.09 -3.11
N LEU A 47 -11.20 7.85 -4.21
CA LEU A 47 -11.63 9.24 -4.16
C LEU A 47 -13.06 9.38 -3.63
N TRP A 48 -13.99 8.55 -4.12
CA TRP A 48 -15.37 8.55 -3.66
C TRP A 48 -15.50 8.17 -2.18
N GLN A 49 -14.72 7.20 -1.71
CA GLN A 49 -14.66 6.84 -0.29
C GLN A 49 -14.25 8.02 0.60
N LEU A 50 -13.43 8.95 0.08
CA LEU A 50 -13.00 10.14 0.83
C LEU A 50 -14.00 11.30 0.72
N SER A 51 -14.74 11.41 -0.38
CA SER A 51 -15.63 12.55 -0.65
C SER A 51 -17.09 12.30 -0.31
N GLU A 52 -17.53 11.05 -0.23
CA GLU A 52 -18.93 10.67 -0.10
C GLU A 52 -19.16 9.65 1.01
N ASN A 53 -20.26 9.81 1.74
CA ASN A 53 -20.69 8.87 2.77
C ASN A 53 -21.88 8.04 2.25
N ARG A 54 -21.60 6.98 1.48
CA ARG A 54 -22.62 6.04 0.99
C ARG A 54 -22.34 4.64 1.55
N PRO A 55 -23.39 3.87 1.94
CA PRO A 55 -23.21 2.54 2.52
C PRO A 55 -22.35 1.58 1.68
N ILE A 56 -22.47 1.64 0.35
CA ILE A 56 -21.66 0.81 -0.55
C ILE A 56 -20.17 1.16 -0.52
N LEU A 57 -19.82 2.44 -0.36
CA LEU A 57 -18.44 2.91 -0.29
C LEU A 57 -17.81 2.59 1.05
N THR A 58 -18.60 2.70 2.14
CA THR A 58 -18.21 2.27 3.49
C THR A 58 -17.88 0.77 3.50
N ARG A 59 -18.76 -0.06 2.93
CA ARG A 59 -18.52 -1.50 2.85
C ARG A 59 -17.26 -1.85 2.05
N LEU A 60 -17.00 -1.14 0.94
CA LEU A 60 -15.78 -1.32 0.16
C LEU A 60 -14.52 -0.89 0.94
N TYR A 61 -14.63 0.07 1.84
CA TYR A 61 -13.53 0.52 2.69
C TYR A 61 -13.25 -0.53 3.77
N GLU A 62 -14.29 -1.00 4.45
CA GLU A 62 -14.19 -2.06 5.46
C GLU A 62 -13.54 -3.33 4.88
N GLN A 63 -13.95 -3.74 3.68
CA GLN A 63 -13.32 -4.87 2.97
C GLN A 63 -11.82 -4.67 2.73
N ARG A 64 -11.39 -3.44 2.42
CA ARG A 64 -9.96 -3.13 2.25
C ARG A 64 -9.22 -3.24 3.57
N GLU A 65 -9.80 -2.74 4.66
CA GLU A 65 -9.20 -2.84 5.99
C GLU A 65 -9.14 -4.30 6.48
N GLU A 66 -10.14 -5.12 6.19
CA GLU A 66 -10.13 -6.57 6.48
C GLU A 66 -8.97 -7.28 5.77
N VAL A 67 -8.72 -6.98 4.49
CA VAL A 67 -7.55 -7.51 3.75
C VAL A 67 -6.24 -7.07 4.42
N GLY A 68 -6.15 -5.80 4.85
CA GLY A 68 -5.00 -5.28 5.58
C GLY A 68 -4.76 -5.98 6.93
N GLN A 69 -5.83 -6.26 7.68
CA GLN A 69 -5.79 -6.99 8.94
C GLN A 69 -5.38 -8.46 8.73
N GLY A 70 -5.84 -9.11 7.66
CA GLY A 70 -5.42 -10.46 7.29
C GLY A 70 -3.91 -10.53 7.01
N LEU A 71 -3.36 -9.56 6.27
CA LEU A 71 -1.92 -9.44 6.05
C LEU A 71 -1.16 -9.22 7.37
N GLN A 72 -1.70 -8.42 8.30
CA GLN A 72 -1.12 -8.23 9.61
C GLN A 72 -1.07 -9.52 10.43
N ALA A 73 -2.15 -10.31 10.44
CA ALA A 73 -2.21 -11.58 11.17
C ALA A 73 -1.10 -12.53 10.70
N ASN A 74 -0.96 -12.71 9.39
CA ASN A 74 0.09 -13.53 8.77
C ASN A 74 1.49 -13.05 9.14
N MET A 75 1.73 -11.73 9.20
CA MET A 75 3.04 -11.17 9.61
C MET A 75 3.31 -11.37 11.10
N THR A 76 2.27 -11.35 11.94
CA THR A 76 2.40 -11.53 13.40
C THR A 76 2.82 -12.95 13.75
N GLU A 77 2.27 -13.95 13.04
CA GLU A 77 2.66 -15.37 13.17
C GLU A 77 4.13 -15.61 12.81
N LEU A 78 4.76 -14.74 12.02
CA LEU A 78 6.20 -14.77 11.69
C LEU A 78 7.09 -14.08 12.75
N ASN A 79 6.67 -14.08 14.04
CA ASN A 79 7.39 -13.50 15.20
C ASN A 79 7.52 -11.97 15.22
N PHE A 80 6.44 -11.28 14.86
CA PHE A 80 6.35 -9.81 14.84
C PHE A 80 5.59 -9.23 16.04
N CYS A 81 6.05 -9.41 17.30
CA CYS A 81 5.56 -8.66 18.49
C CYS A 81 6.64 -8.66 19.60
N ASP A 82 7.03 -7.54 20.24
CA ASP A 82 6.24 -6.68 21.14
C ASP A 82 6.27 -5.15 20.84
N LYS A 83 7.06 -4.68 19.86
CA LYS A 83 7.13 -3.24 19.46
C LYS A 83 6.23 -2.90 18.26
N SER A 84 5.13 -3.63 18.08
CA SER A 84 4.37 -3.68 16.82
C SER A 84 3.57 -2.41 16.48
N GLU A 85 3.24 -1.56 17.45
CA GLU A 85 2.38 -0.39 17.23
C GLU A 85 3.05 0.73 16.43
N TYR A 86 4.30 1.07 16.75
CA TYR A 86 5.07 2.10 16.02
C TYR A 86 5.32 1.67 14.58
N TYR A 87 5.62 0.38 14.38
CA TYR A 87 5.79 -0.17 13.04
C TYR A 87 4.47 -0.11 12.25
N ARG A 88 3.35 -0.52 12.84
CA ARG A 88 2.02 -0.38 12.24
C ARG A 88 1.68 1.06 11.89
N ALA A 89 1.99 2.01 12.78
CA ALA A 89 1.79 3.43 12.52
C ALA A 89 2.63 3.91 11.33
N THR A 90 3.88 3.46 11.22
CA THR A 90 4.74 3.75 10.05
C THR A 90 4.12 3.20 8.77
N VAL A 91 3.68 1.94 8.77
CA VAL A 91 3.07 1.30 7.60
C VAL A 91 1.79 2.04 7.17
N ALA A 92 0.95 2.45 8.13
CA ALA A 92 -0.24 3.25 7.85
C ALA A 92 0.10 4.61 7.19
N LEU A 93 1.15 5.29 7.66
CA LEU A 93 1.63 6.54 7.04
C LEU A 93 2.14 6.33 5.62
N VAL A 94 2.91 5.25 5.39
CA VAL A 94 3.42 4.90 4.06
C VAL A 94 2.27 4.58 3.11
N LEU A 95 1.28 3.80 3.53
CA LEU A 95 0.07 3.50 2.74
C LEU A 95 -0.73 4.76 2.40
N ALA A 96 -0.91 5.67 3.37
CA ALA A 96 -1.55 6.95 3.11
C ALA A 96 -0.81 7.78 2.06
N GLY A 97 0.53 7.79 2.11
CA GLY A 97 1.37 8.42 1.08
C GLY A 97 1.21 7.76 -0.29
N ILE A 98 1.27 6.43 -0.36
CA ILE A 98 1.03 5.65 -1.58
C ILE A 98 -0.31 6.01 -2.21
N TYR A 99 -1.38 6.07 -1.41
CA TYR A 99 -2.70 6.42 -1.90
C TYR A 99 -2.73 7.85 -2.41
N HIS A 100 -2.28 8.82 -1.60
CA HIS A 100 -2.31 10.22 -1.97
C HIS A 100 -1.57 10.49 -3.29
N LEU A 101 -0.34 9.99 -3.42
CA LEU A 101 0.49 10.18 -4.61
C LEU A 101 -0.18 9.58 -5.87
N ASN A 102 -0.78 8.40 -5.78
CA ASN A 102 -1.49 7.83 -6.92
C ASN A 102 -2.79 8.60 -7.26
N LEU A 103 -3.50 9.10 -6.25
CA LEU A 103 -4.73 9.88 -6.44
C LEU A 103 -4.45 11.29 -7.00
N CYS A 104 -3.29 11.90 -6.71
CA CYS A 104 -2.90 13.18 -7.31
C CYS A 104 -2.97 13.14 -8.85
N THR A 105 -2.57 12.02 -9.45
CA THR A 105 -2.56 11.83 -10.92
C THR A 105 -3.95 11.91 -11.55
N VAL A 106 -5.04 11.74 -10.77
CA VAL A 106 -6.42 11.83 -11.27
C VAL A 106 -6.80 13.28 -11.59
N THR A 107 -6.22 14.26 -10.88
CA THR A 107 -6.61 15.68 -10.96
C THR A 107 -5.85 16.50 -12.02
N LYS A 108 -5.23 15.83 -13.02
CA LYS A 108 -4.30 16.42 -14.02
C LYS A 108 -3.03 17.07 -13.44
N ARG A 109 -2.83 17.03 -12.13
CA ARG A 109 -1.56 17.37 -11.48
C ARG A 109 -0.66 16.13 -11.52
N SER A 110 0.36 16.17 -12.38
CA SER A 110 1.33 15.08 -12.47
C SER A 110 2.51 15.27 -11.52
N THR A 111 2.69 16.45 -10.95
CA THR A 111 3.83 16.75 -10.07
C THR A 111 3.44 16.85 -8.61
N PHE A 112 4.25 16.24 -7.73
CA PHE A 112 4.14 16.37 -6.28
C PHE A 112 5.55 16.52 -5.69
N PHE A 113 5.76 17.58 -4.90
CA PHE A 113 7.07 17.89 -4.31
C PHE A 113 8.24 17.88 -5.33
N GLY A 114 7.97 18.31 -6.57
CA GLY A 114 8.96 18.34 -7.65
C GLY A 114 9.18 17.02 -8.39
N PHE A 115 8.57 15.91 -7.95
CA PHE A 115 8.59 14.63 -8.66
C PHE A 115 7.43 14.53 -9.66
N ASP A 116 7.72 14.11 -10.88
CA ASP A 116 6.69 13.75 -11.87
C ASP A 116 6.19 12.32 -11.61
N LEU A 117 4.97 12.21 -11.11
CA LEU A 117 4.28 10.97 -10.78
C LEU A 117 3.93 10.13 -12.02
N ASN A 118 4.08 10.67 -13.23
CA ASN A 118 3.99 9.90 -14.47
C ASN A 118 5.35 9.32 -14.89
N SER A 119 6.46 9.91 -14.48
CA SER A 119 7.81 9.47 -14.79
C SER A 119 8.17 8.19 -14.05
N GLU A 120 8.60 7.18 -14.79
CA GLU A 120 9.10 5.92 -14.22
C GLU A 120 10.33 6.14 -13.34
N ASP A 121 11.20 7.10 -13.70
CA ASP A 121 12.42 7.39 -12.95
C ASP A 121 12.10 8.00 -11.57
N ASP A 122 11.17 8.96 -11.53
CA ASP A 122 10.77 9.59 -10.28
C ASP A 122 9.96 8.63 -9.39
N ARG A 123 9.15 7.76 -9.98
CA ARG A 123 8.45 6.73 -9.23
C ARG A 123 9.39 5.70 -8.61
N LYS A 124 10.45 5.28 -9.30
CA LYS A 124 11.47 4.41 -8.71
C LYS A 124 12.17 5.05 -7.50
N LYS A 125 12.36 6.37 -7.51
CA LYS A 125 12.89 7.10 -6.33
C LYS A 125 11.91 7.03 -5.15
N ILE A 126 10.61 7.15 -5.42
CA ILE A 126 9.56 7.03 -4.41
C ILE A 126 9.47 5.59 -3.88
N GLU A 127 9.52 4.57 -4.75
CA GLU A 127 9.57 3.16 -4.36
C GLU A 127 10.74 2.86 -3.43
N LYS A 128 11.93 3.38 -3.76
CA LYS A 128 13.10 3.26 -2.90
C LYS A 128 12.87 3.91 -1.53
N ALA A 129 12.27 5.11 -1.49
CA ALA A 129 11.95 5.77 -0.23
C ALA A 129 10.93 4.98 0.61
N ILE A 130 9.93 4.35 -0.01
CA ILE A 130 8.97 3.45 0.65
C ILE A 130 9.70 2.28 1.32
N ILE A 131 10.63 1.64 0.60
CA ILE A 131 11.45 0.55 1.13
C ILE A 131 12.33 1.05 2.29
N ASP A 132 13.05 2.15 2.11
CA ASP A 132 13.97 2.70 3.10
C ASP A 132 13.24 3.05 4.42
N ILE A 133 12.06 3.69 4.36
CA ILE A 133 11.24 4.02 5.53
C ILE A 133 10.77 2.74 6.24
N SER A 134 10.32 1.75 5.48
CA SER A 134 9.83 0.47 6.03
C SER A 134 10.96 -0.33 6.68
N SER A 135 12.14 -0.34 6.06
CA SER A 135 13.37 -0.93 6.58
C SER A 135 13.85 -0.25 7.87
N PHE A 136 13.86 1.08 7.91
CA PHE A 136 14.26 1.85 9.09
C PHE A 136 13.34 1.57 10.29
N ALA A 137 12.02 1.54 10.07
CA ALA A 137 11.07 1.23 11.13
C ALA A 137 11.23 -0.20 11.68
N HIS A 138 11.76 -1.13 10.88
CA HIS A 138 12.09 -2.48 11.35
C HIS A 138 13.37 -2.51 12.21
N GLN A 139 14.37 -1.68 11.90
CA GLN A 139 15.67 -1.68 12.60
C GLN A 139 15.62 -1.07 14.00
N ILE A 140 14.62 -0.24 14.32
CA ILE A 140 14.45 0.38 15.65
C ILE A 140 13.82 -0.61 16.67
N ARG A 141 13.63 -1.87 16.25
CA ARG A 141 13.20 -2.99 17.10
C ARG A 141 14.22 -3.32 18.19
#